data_AF-M1YYN6-F1
#
_entry.id   AF-M1YYN6-F1
#
_cell.length_a   1.000
_cell.length_b   1.000
_cell.length_c   1.000
_cell.angle_alpha   90.00
_cell.angle_beta   90.00
_cell.angle_gamma   90.00
#
_symmetry.space_group_name_H-M   'P 1'
#
loop_
_entity.id
_entity.type
_entity.pdbx_description
1 polymer ?
#
loop_
_entity_poly.entity_id
_entity_poly.type
_entity_poly.pdbx_seq_one_letter_code
_entity_poly.pdbx_strand_id
1 'polypeptide(L)' 'MRTDRYKIKMEDISPYPIERSADCQEWEDVSHEELESILDSAPEDKVRTFLGVVRNGSFAALDGYFYRIRPRS' A
#
# COMPACT_ATOMS: atom_id res chain seq x y z
N MET A 1 -3.90 7.21 -10.29
CA MET A 1 -2.57 7.87 -10.29
C MET A 1 -2.61 9.09 -9.40
N ARG A 2 -1.92 9.03 -8.25
CA ARG A 2 -1.96 10.03 -7.19
C ARG A 2 -0.74 10.96 -7.33
N THR A 3 -0.91 12.25 -7.06
CA THR A 3 0.20 13.22 -7.08
C THR A 3 0.42 13.76 -5.69
N ASP A 4 1.68 13.83 -5.28
CA ASP A 4 2.10 14.38 -4.00
C ASP A 4 1.95 15.93 -4.00
N ARG A 5 2.18 16.61 -2.87
CA ARG A 5 2.05 18.08 -2.77
C ARG A 5 3.07 18.85 -3.62
N TYR A 6 4.10 18.16 -4.10
CA TYR A 6 5.12 18.66 -5.01
C TYR A 6 4.79 18.34 -6.48
N LYS A 7 3.58 17.82 -6.77
CA LYS A 7 3.11 17.37 -8.10
C LYS A 7 3.93 16.22 -8.67
N ILE A 8 4.66 15.48 -7.84
CA ILE A 8 5.35 14.27 -8.24
C ILE A 8 4.30 13.16 -8.31
N LYS A 9 4.25 12.46 -9.45
CA LYS A 9 3.38 11.29 -9.62
C LYS A 9 3.85 10.22 -8.65
N MET A 10 3.01 9.88 -7.66
CA MET A 10 3.19 8.70 -6.85
C MET A 10 2.94 7.46 -7.71
N GLU A 11 3.73 6.43 -7.47
CA GLU A 11 3.71 5.24 -8.32
C GLU A 11 2.39 4.49 -8.16
N ASP A 12 1.87 3.99 -9.29
CA ASP A 12 0.60 3.30 -9.36
C ASP A 12 0.78 1.82 -9.02
N ILE A 13 0.13 1.37 -7.96
CA ILE A 13 0.15 -0.04 -7.53
C ILE A 13 -1.16 -0.78 -7.85
N SER A 14 -2.12 -0.14 -8.53
CA SER A 14 -3.38 -0.76 -8.96
C SER A 14 -3.25 -2.02 -9.84
N PRO A 15 -2.14 -2.27 -10.57
CA PRO A 15 -1.96 -3.53 -11.31
C PRO A 15 -1.61 -4.73 -10.42
N TYR A 16 -1.27 -4.51 -9.14
CA TYR A 16 -0.77 -5.57 -8.25
C TYR A 16 -1.85 -5.98 -7.24
N PRO A 17 -2.11 -7.29 -7.09
CA PRO A 17 -2.96 -7.78 -6.00
C PRO A 17 -2.30 -7.45 -4.66
N ILE A 18 -3.03 -6.75 -3.79
CA ILE A 18 -2.57 -6.38 -2.45
C ILE A 18 -3.23 -7.29 -1.43
N GLU A 19 -2.44 -7.71 -0.44
CA GLU A 19 -2.90 -8.42 0.74
C GLU A 19 -2.57 -7.61 1.98
N ARG A 20 -3.38 -7.78 3.03
CA ARG A 20 -3.10 -7.24 4.37
C ARG A 20 -2.97 -8.35 5.41
N SER A 21 -2.31 -8.04 6.52
CA SER A 21 -2.15 -8.94 7.66
C SER A 21 -2.06 -8.13 8.96
N ALA A 22 -2.62 -8.66 10.05
CA ALA A 22 -2.46 -8.05 11.38
C ALA A 22 -1.14 -8.47 12.07
N ASP A 23 -0.58 -9.62 11.70
CA ASP A 23 0.53 -10.28 12.42
C ASP A 23 1.63 -10.84 11.51
N CYS A 24 1.53 -10.60 10.20
CA CYS A 24 2.36 -11.14 9.14
C CYS A 24 2.31 -12.68 8.99
N GLN A 25 1.44 -13.38 9.71
CA GLN A 25 1.25 -14.84 9.60
C GLN A 25 0.15 -15.17 8.58
N GLU A 26 -1.01 -14.53 8.71
CA GLU A 26 -2.16 -14.74 7.84
C GLU A 26 -2.41 -13.51 6.98
N TRP A 27 -2.58 -13.72 5.66
CA TRP A 27 -2.73 -12.66 4.68
C TRP A 27 -4.08 -12.76 4.00
N GLU A 28 -4.80 -11.65 3.96
CA GLU A 28 -6.14 -11.53 3.39
C GLU A 28 -6.14 -10.53 2.24
N ASP A 29 -7.00 -10.80 1.26
CA ASP A 29 -7.17 -9.92 0.11
C ASP A 29 -7.77 -8.59 0.54
N VAL A 30 -7.18 -7.49 0.09
CA VAL A 30 -7.74 -6.15 0.29
C VAL A 30 -8.13 -5.54 -1.04
N SER A 31 -9.29 -4.90 -1.08
CA SER A 31 -9.72 -4.18 -2.28
C SER A 31 -8.89 -2.91 -2.48
N HIS A 32 -8.68 -2.52 -3.73
CA HIS A 32 -8.01 -1.24 -4.01
C HIS A 32 -8.81 -0.04 -3.49
N GLU A 33 -10.14 -0.10 -3.50
CA GLU A 33 -11.00 0.98 -2.97
C GLU A 33 -10.77 1.21 -1.47
N GLU A 34 -10.67 0.13 -0.70
CA GLU A 34 -10.36 0.19 0.73
C GLU A 34 -8.95 0.75 0.97
N LEU A 35 -7.96 0.26 0.22
CA LEU A 35 -6.59 0.75 0.30
C LEU A 35 -6.51 2.25 -0.04
N GLU A 36 -7.19 2.71 -1.10
CA GLU A 36 -7.22 4.12 -1.48
C GLU A 36 -7.83 5.00 -0.37
N SER A 37 -8.91 4.56 0.29
CA SER A 37 -9.49 5.29 1.42
C SER A 37 -8.50 5.47 2.59
N ILE A 38 -7.72 4.43 2.87
CA ILE A 38 -6.66 4.47 3.89
C ILE A 38 -5.52 5.41 3.45
N LEU A 39 -5.10 5.31 2.19
CA LEU A 39 -4.07 6.18 1.64
C LEU A 39 -4.51 7.65 1.61
N ASP A 40 -5.80 7.93 1.40
CA ASP A 40 -6.39 9.28 1.41
C ASP A 40 -6.50 9.91 2.79
N SER A 41 -6.65 9.11 3.84
CA SER A 41 -6.63 9.58 5.23
C SER A 41 -5.21 9.63 5.83
N ALA A 42 -4.23 8.95 5.22
CA ALA A 42 -2.86 8.90 5.72
C ALA A 42 -2.03 10.16 5.38
N PRO A 43 -1.11 10.57 6.27
CA PRO A 43 -0.12 11.60 5.97
C PRO A 43 0.70 11.27 4.71
N GLU A 44 0.94 12.28 3.88
CA GLU A 44 1.62 12.12 2.59
C GLU A 44 2.98 11.42 2.69
N ASP A 45 3.79 11.74 3.70
CA ASP A 45 5.10 11.09 3.90
C ASP A 45 4.94 9.59 4.18
N LYS A 46 3.89 9.19 4.92
CA LYS A 46 3.58 7.77 5.17
C LYS A 46 3.13 7.07 3.89
N VAL A 47 2.29 7.72 3.08
CA VAL A 47 1.86 7.20 1.78
C VAL A 47 3.06 6.97 0.87
N ARG A 48 3.98 7.93 0.79
CA ARG A 48 5.19 7.82 -0.05
C ARG A 48 6.07 6.66 0.39
N THR A 49 6.32 6.52 1.68
CA THR A 49 7.09 5.38 2.22
C THR A 49 6.38 4.07 1.93
N PHE A 50 5.07 3.99 2.16
CA PHE A 50 4.27 2.80 1.91
C PHE A 50 4.38 2.34 0.46
N LEU A 51 4.09 3.22 -0.51
CA LEU A 51 4.13 2.88 -1.93
C LEU A 51 5.53 2.45 -2.38
N GLY A 52 6.58 3.13 -1.88
CA GLY A 52 7.97 2.77 -2.17
C GLY A 52 8.37 1.41 -1.61
N VAL A 53 7.93 1.04 -0.41
CA VAL A 53 8.25 -0.25 0.21
C VAL A 53 7.49 -1.39 -0.47
N VAL A 54 6.17 -1.22 -0.64
CA VAL A 54 5.27 -2.26 -1.17
C VAL A 54 5.65 -2.62 -2.61
N ARG A 55 6.01 -1.65 -3.45
CA ARG A 55 6.45 -1.91 -4.82
C ARG A 55 7.73 -2.75 -4.91
N ASN A 56 8.64 -2.59 -3.96
CA ASN A 56 9.87 -3.38 -3.92
C ASN A 56 9.63 -4.82 -3.45
N GLY A 57 8.38 -5.24 -3.28
CA GLY A 57 8.00 -6.58 -2.86
C GLY A 57 8.12 -6.83 -1.36
N SER A 58 8.41 -5.78 -0.57
CA SER A 58 8.38 -5.85 0.89
C SER A 58 7.00 -5.51 1.44
N PHE A 59 6.75 -5.88 2.70
CA PHE A 59 5.54 -5.47 3.39
C PHE A 59 5.75 -4.13 4.12
N ALA A 60 4.70 -3.32 4.23
CA ALA A 60 4.71 -2.03 4.91
C ALA A 60 3.55 -1.92 5.89
N ALA A 61 3.81 -1.35 7.07
CA ALA A 61 2.76 -1.07 8.04
C ALA A 61 2.01 0.22 7.67
N LEU A 62 0.68 0.16 7.69
CA LEU A 62 -0.20 1.31 7.50
C LEU A 62 -1.50 1.06 8.29
N ASP A 63 -2.03 2.09 8.95
CA ASP A 63 -3.33 2.01 9.64
C ASP A 63 -3.56 0.75 10.53
N GLY A 64 -2.53 0.32 11.26
CA GLY A 64 -2.62 -0.84 12.16
C GLY A 64 -2.50 -2.22 11.50
N TYR A 65 -2.32 -2.28 10.18
CA TYR A 65 -2.08 -3.52 9.44
C TYR A 65 -0.75 -3.47 8.67
N PHE A 66 -0.26 -4.64 8.27
CA PHE A 66 0.81 -4.79 7.29
C PHE A 66 0.20 -5.07 5.92
N TYR A 67 0.74 -4.45 4.87
CA TYR A 67 0.31 -4.68 3.48
C TYR A 67 1.47 -5.12 2.63
N ARG A 68 1.20 -5.96 1.63
CA ARG A 68 2.19 -6.37 0.62
C ARG A 68 1.52 -6.62 -0.73
N ILE A 69 2.33 -6.64 -1.79
CA ILE A 69 1.93 -7.28 -3.05
C ILE A 69 1.91 -8.79 -2.82
N ARG A 70 0.82 -9.47 -3.23
CA ARG A 70 0.75 -10.93 -3.19
C ARG A 70 1.94 -11.52 -3.95
N PRO A 71 2.78 -12.36 -3.31
CA PRO A 71 3.87 -13.05 -3.99
C PRO A 71 3.31 -13.88 -5.15
N ARG A 72 3.94 -13.82 -6.32
CA ARG A 72 3.63 -14.78 -7.39
C ARG A 72 4.14 -16.15 -6.94
N SER A 73 3.22 -17.07 -6.67
CA SER A 73 3.48 -18.50 -6.46
C SER A 73 3.90 -19.20 -7.76
#